data_AF-A0AAD9PA35-F1
#
_entry.id   AF-A0AAD9PA35-F1
#
_cell.length_a   1.000
_cell.length_b   1.000
_cell.length_c   1.000
_cell.angle_alpha   90.00
_cell.angle_beta   90.00
_cell.angle_gamma   90.00
#
_symmetry.space_group_name_H-M   'P 1'
#
loop_
_entity.id
_entity.type
_entity.pdbx_description
1 polymer ?
#
loop_
_entity_poly.entity_id
_entity_poly.type
_entity_poly.pdbx_seq_one_letter_code
_entity_poly.pdbx_strand_id
1 'polypeptide(L)'
;MTIAGRKDGLNKALLRHLAIELGDNWEELVKLLGVSKMQLNTIKKTALNSENGGLDDVKFGVLVKWITQQPRGESQVKKLQEALEETGHQALADGLASMIQRFRGGGSE
;
A
#
# COMPACT_ATOMS: atom_id res chain seq x y z
N MET A 1 28.11 -4.68 -10.10
CA MET A 1 27.24 -3.63 -9.54
C MET A 1 25.88 -4.23 -9.25
N THR A 2 25.56 -4.55 -8.00
CA THR A 2 24.29 -5.20 -7.65
C THR A 2 23.67 -4.48 -6.45
N ILE A 3 23.14 -3.28 -6.69
CA ILE A 3 22.29 -2.59 -5.72
C ILE A 3 20.85 -2.96 -6.08
N ALA A 4 20.49 -4.21 -5.81
CA ALA A 4 19.09 -4.58 -5.67
C ALA A 4 18.61 -3.90 -4.38
N GLY A 5 18.25 -2.61 -4.49
CA GLY A 5 17.61 -1.88 -3.42
C GLY A 5 16.43 -2.70 -2.94
N ARG A 6 16.55 -3.27 -1.75
CA ARG A 6 15.46 -3.96 -1.07
C ARG A 6 14.33 -2.93 -0.99
N LYS A 7 13.34 -3.02 -1.87
CA LYS A 7 12.00 -2.51 -1.54
C LYS A 7 11.67 -3.22 -0.23
N ASP A 8 11.47 -2.48 0.86
CA ASP A 8 11.41 -2.90 2.27
C ASP A 8 10.37 -4.01 2.58
N GLY A 9 10.36 -5.14 1.88
CA GLY A 9 9.38 -6.22 2.06
C GLY A 9 7.96 -5.91 1.59
N LEU A 10 7.66 -4.67 1.18
CA LEU A 10 6.35 -4.28 0.66
C LEU A 10 6.13 -4.74 -0.79
N ASN A 11 5.69 -5.99 -0.94
CA ASN A 11 5.37 -6.60 -2.24
C ASN A 11 3.90 -6.37 -2.64
N LYS A 12 3.61 -6.50 -3.95
CA LYS A 12 2.25 -6.29 -4.50
C LYS A 12 1.18 -7.14 -3.80
N ALA A 13 1.49 -8.39 -3.45
CA ALA A 13 0.55 -9.27 -2.75
C ALA A 13 0.14 -8.71 -1.37
N LEU A 14 1.11 -8.24 -0.59
CA LEU A 14 0.85 -7.58 0.69
C LEU A 14 0.01 -6.32 0.50
N LEU A 15 0.35 -5.46 -0.46
CA LEU A 15 -0.40 -4.22 -0.71
C LEU A 15 -1.84 -4.49 -1.12
N ARG A 16 -2.08 -5.57 -1.88
CA ARG A 16 -3.43 -5.98 -2.25
C ARG A 16 -4.20 -6.51 -1.05
N HIS A 17 -3.55 -7.22 -0.15
CA HIS A 17 -4.17 -7.64 1.11
C HIS A 17 -4.53 -6.43 2.00
N LEU A 18 -3.59 -5.50 2.18
CA LEU A 18 -3.85 -4.25 2.90
C LEU A 18 -4.99 -3.43 2.28
N ALA A 19 -5.08 -3.38 0.95
CA ALA A 19 -6.17 -2.71 0.25
C ALA A 19 -7.55 -3.27 0.62
N ILE A 20 -7.67 -4.59 0.77
CA ILE A 20 -8.92 -5.24 1.17
C ILE A 20 -9.25 -4.88 2.63
N GLU A 21 -8.25 -4.96 3.51
CA GLU A 21 -8.43 -4.75 4.96
C GLU A 21 -8.63 -3.29 5.37
N LEU A 22 -8.24 -2.32 4.53
CA LEU A 22 -8.37 -0.88 4.81
C LEU A 22 -9.82 -0.38 4.94
N GLY A 23 -10.82 -1.17 4.53
CA GLY A 23 -12.24 -0.81 4.71
C GLY A 23 -12.61 0.54 4.08
N ASP A 24 -13.59 1.25 4.67
CA ASP A 24 -14.12 2.52 4.17
C ASP A 24 -13.26 3.76 4.55
N ASN A 25 -12.43 3.68 5.59
CA ASN A 25 -11.62 4.81 6.08
C ASN A 25 -10.29 5.01 5.32
N TRP A 26 -10.12 4.34 4.19
CA TRP A 26 -8.92 4.38 3.36
C TRP A 26 -8.61 5.78 2.78
N GLU A 27 -9.62 6.65 2.62
CA GLU A 27 -9.43 8.00 2.04
C GLU A 27 -8.60 8.91 2.95
N GLU A 28 -8.65 8.73 4.26
CA GLU A 28 -7.80 9.46 5.22
C GLU A 28 -6.34 9.02 5.09
N LEU A 29 -6.11 7.71 4.94
CA LEU A 29 -4.78 7.14 4.69
C LEU A 29 -4.17 7.74 3.42
N VAL A 30 -4.94 7.85 2.34
CA VAL A 30 -4.46 8.43 1.07
C VAL A 30 -3.92 9.86 1.26
N LYS A 31 -4.57 10.66 2.10
CA LYS A 31 -4.14 12.04 2.41
C LYS A 31 -2.84 12.03 3.19
N LEU A 32 -2.69 11.19 4.21
CA LEU A 32 -1.46 11.08 5.00
C LEU A 32 -0.28 10.58 4.16
N LEU A 33 -0.54 9.65 3.23
CA LEU A 33 0.45 9.17 2.28
C LEU A 33 0.83 10.24 1.22
N GLY A 34 0.18 11.40 1.21
CA GLY A 34 0.52 12.51 0.32
C GLY A 34 0.08 12.30 -1.12
N VAL A 35 -0.85 11.36 -1.38
CA VAL A 35 -1.36 11.11 -2.72
C VAL A 35 -2.37 12.21 -3.09
N SER A 36 -2.00 13.03 -4.07
CA SER A 36 -2.81 14.20 -4.46
C SER A 36 -4.16 13.80 -5.05
N LYS A 37 -5.18 14.65 -4.90
CA LYS A 37 -6.53 14.44 -5.47
C LYS A 37 -6.51 14.11 -6.97
N MET A 38 -5.63 14.76 -7.74
CA MET A 38 -5.47 14.48 -9.17
C MET A 38 -5.01 13.04 -9.42
N GLN A 39 -4.03 12.57 -8.65
CA GLN A 39 -3.51 11.21 -8.76
C GLN A 39 -4.57 10.18 -8.34
N LEU A 40 -5.28 10.47 -7.25
CA LEU A 40 -6.40 9.64 -6.79
C LEU A 40 -7.50 9.52 -7.85
N ASN A 41 -7.86 10.62 -8.53
CA ASN A 41 -8.88 10.59 -9.57
C ASN A 41 -8.43 9.76 -10.79
N THR A 42 -7.15 9.85 -11.18
CA THR A 42 -6.60 9.00 -12.24
C THR A 42 -6.67 7.53 -11.85
N ILE A 43 -6.28 7.17 -10.63
CA ILE A 43 -6.35 5.79 -10.13
C ILE A 43 -7.79 5.31 -10.07
N LYS A 44 -8.73 6.12 -9.54
CA LYS A 44 -10.16 5.83 -9.53
C LYS A 44 -10.69 5.55 -10.93
N LYS A 45 -10.35 6.38 -11.92
CA LYS A 45 -10.73 6.14 -13.32
C LYS A 45 -10.15 4.83 -13.84
N THR A 46 -8.85 4.57 -13.66
CA THR A 46 -8.23 3.34 -14.17
C THR A 46 -8.81 2.09 -13.52
N ALA A 47 -8.99 2.10 -12.20
CA ALA A 47 -9.52 0.96 -11.46
C ALA A 47 -11.00 0.72 -11.77
N LEU A 48 -11.85 1.76 -11.73
CA LEU A 48 -13.30 1.62 -11.90
C LEU A 48 -13.76 1.41 -13.36
N ASN A 49 -12.92 1.69 -14.36
CA ASN A 49 -13.22 1.37 -15.76
C ASN A 49 -12.83 -0.07 -16.15
N SER A 50 -12.24 -0.83 -15.23
CA SER A 50 -11.95 -2.25 -15.46
C SER A 50 -13.23 -3.07 -15.24
N GLU A 51 -13.47 -4.08 -16.09
CA GLU A 51 -14.66 -4.94 -16.04
C GLU A 51 -14.86 -5.64 -14.68
N ASN A 52 -13.76 -5.90 -13.97
CA ASN A 52 -13.74 -6.45 -12.60
C ASN A 52 -13.20 -5.46 -11.56
N GLY A 53 -13.20 -4.17 -11.90
CA GLY A 53 -12.62 -3.12 -11.09
C GLY A 53 -13.45 -2.78 -9.86
N GLY A 54 -12.81 -2.74 -8.69
CA GLY A 54 -13.46 -2.39 -7.44
C GLY A 54 -12.79 -1.25 -6.68
N LEU A 55 -13.37 -0.91 -5.53
CA LEU A 55 -12.75 0.02 -4.57
C LEU A 55 -11.40 -0.53 -4.08
N ASP A 56 -11.26 -1.84 -3.97
CA ASP A 56 -10.01 -2.48 -3.55
C ASP A 56 -8.89 -2.31 -4.58
N ASP A 57 -9.20 -2.27 -5.88
CA ASP A 57 -8.25 -1.91 -6.93
C ASP A 57 -7.83 -0.43 -6.85
N VAL A 58 -8.75 0.45 -6.43
CA VAL A 58 -8.42 1.86 -6.17
C VAL A 58 -7.42 1.95 -5.02
N LYS A 59 -7.74 1.34 -3.88
CA LYS A 59 -6.89 1.32 -2.68
C LYS A 59 -5.53 0.71 -2.97
N PHE A 60 -5.50 -0.41 -3.70
CA PHE A 60 -4.27 -1.05 -4.15
C PHE A 60 -3.45 -0.12 -5.04
N GLY A 61 -4.09 0.52 -6.02
CA GLY A 61 -3.45 1.48 -6.92
C GLY A 61 -2.82 2.66 -6.18
N VAL A 62 -3.47 3.16 -5.12
CA VAL A 62 -2.92 4.21 -4.24
C VAL A 62 -1.67 3.73 -3.52
N LEU A 63 -1.72 2.56 -2.88
CA LEU A 63 -0.58 2.00 -2.15
C LEU A 63 0.62 1.76 -3.06
N VAL A 64 0.37 1.21 -4.25
CA VAL A 64 1.41 1.02 -5.28
C VAL A 64 1.98 2.36 -5.71
N LYS A 65 1.12 3.36 -5.99
CA LYS A 65 1.56 4.69 -6.41
C LYS A 65 2.45 5.34 -5.36
N TRP A 66 2.02 5.32 -4.09
CA TRP A 66 2.78 5.88 -2.99
C TRP A 66 4.16 5.24 -2.85
N ILE A 67 4.26 3.90 -2.90
CA ILE A 67 5.55 3.18 -2.85
C ILE A 67 6.46 3.55 -4.02
N THR A 68 5.90 3.73 -5.22
CA THR A 68 6.70 4.15 -6.38
C THR A 68 7.24 5.58 -6.28
N GLN A 69 6.64 6.40 -5.42
CA GLN A 69 7.03 7.80 -5.20
C GLN A 69 8.02 7.99 -4.04
N GLN A 70 8.16 7.00 -3.16
CA GLN A 70 9.08 7.14 -2.04
C GLN A 70 10.55 7.10 -2.52
N PRO A 71 11.42 7.97 -1.99
CA PRO A 71 12.84 7.96 -2.31
C PRO A 71 13.51 6.64 -1.87
N ARG A 72 14.57 6.24 -2.59
CA ARG A 72 15.35 5.06 -2.23
C ARG A 72 16.03 5.26 -0.87
N GLY A 73 15.85 4.32 0.05
CA GLY A 73 16.48 4.33 1.37
C GLY A 73 15.61 4.89 2.49
N GLU A 74 14.39 5.34 2.18
CA GLU A 74 13.41 5.68 3.21
C GLU A 74 12.66 4.43 3.67
N SER A 75 12.45 4.29 4.98
CA SER A 75 11.73 3.15 5.56
C SER A 75 10.24 3.24 5.24
N GLN A 76 9.87 2.74 4.05
CA GLN A 76 8.50 2.68 3.57
C GLN A 76 7.60 1.95 4.58
N VAL A 77 8.08 0.85 5.15
CA VAL A 77 7.32 0.10 6.17
C VAL A 77 6.96 0.97 7.36
N LYS A 78 7.92 1.75 7.88
CA LYS A 78 7.69 2.62 9.02
C LYS A 78 6.66 3.70 8.71
N LYS A 79 6.80 4.38 7.57
CA LYS A 79 5.83 5.41 7.13
C LYS A 79 4.42 4.85 6.93
N LEU A 80 4.31 3.65 6.35
CA LEU A 80 3.02 3.00 6.15
C LEU A 80 2.42 2.60 7.50
N GLN A 81 3.23 2.09 8.43
CA GLN A 81 2.80 1.78 9.79
C GLN A 81 2.28 3.03 10.50
N GLU A 82 3.06 4.12 10.50
CA GLU A 82 2.67 5.40 11.11
C GLU A 82 1.34 5.92 10.52
N ALA A 83 1.18 5.87 9.20
CA ALA A 83 -0.07 6.28 8.55
C ALA A 83 -1.27 5.38 8.92
N LEU A 84 -1.06 4.07 9.09
CA LEU A 84 -2.10 3.15 9.54
C LEU A 84 -2.49 3.43 10.99
N GLU A 85 -1.53 3.70 11.87
CA GLU A 85 -1.77 4.06 13.28
C GLU A 85 -2.57 5.36 13.39
N GLU A 86 -2.18 6.39 12.64
CA GLU A 86 -2.83 7.71 12.63
C GLU A 86 -4.27 7.67 12.09
N THR A 87 -4.59 6.68 11.24
CA THR A 87 -5.94 6.52 10.65
C THR A 87 -6.83 5.54 11.41
N GLY A 88 -6.37 5.06 12.57
CA GLY A 88 -7.12 4.12 13.40
C GLY A 88 -7.05 2.66 12.95
N HIS A 89 -6.18 2.33 12.00
CA HIS A 89 -5.92 0.95 11.54
C HIS A 89 -4.84 0.28 12.40
N GLN A 90 -4.93 0.39 13.73
CA GLN A 90 -3.92 -0.14 14.66
C GLN A 90 -3.65 -1.64 14.49
N ALA A 91 -4.69 -2.43 14.26
CA ALA A 91 -4.53 -3.87 14.02
C ALA A 91 -3.69 -4.17 12.76
N LEU A 92 -3.84 -3.37 11.69
CA LEU A 92 -3.04 -3.51 10.49
C LEU A 92 -1.62 -3.01 10.68
N ALA A 93 -1.42 -1.95 11.46
CA ALA A 93 -0.11 -1.44 11.81
C ALA A 93 0.69 -2.45 12.63
N ASP A 94 0.10 -3.00 13.70
CA ASP A 94 0.73 -4.00 14.56
C ASP A 94 1.08 -5.29 13.78
N GLY A 95 0.15 -5.74 12.94
CA GLY A 95 0.34 -6.92 12.09
C GLY A 95 1.28 -6.70 10.89
N LEU A 96 1.68 -5.47 10.57
CA LEU A 96 2.40 -5.16 9.33
C LEU A 96 3.72 -5.93 9.20
N ALA A 97 4.50 -5.99 10.27
CA ALA A 97 5.78 -6.72 10.27
C ALA A 97 5.57 -8.23 10.03
N SER A 98 4.59 -8.83 10.70
CA SER A 98 4.24 -10.25 10.54
C SER A 98 3.70 -10.54 9.14
N MET A 99 2.89 -9.65 8.58
CA MET A 99 2.39 -9.77 7.21
C MET A 99 3.55 -9.68 6.20
N ILE A 100 4.48 -8.74 6.37
CA ILE A 100 5.67 -8.65 5.51
C ILE A 100 6.44 -9.98 5.51
N GLN A 101 6.65 -10.59 6.68
CA GLN A 101 7.33 -11.89 6.78
C GLN A 101 6.54 -12.99 6.07
N ARG A 102 5.23 -13.07 6.29
CA ARG A 102 4.33 -14.05 5.65
C ARG A 102 4.35 -13.95 4.13
N PHE A 103 4.22 -12.74 3.59
CA PHE A 103 4.20 -12.49 2.14
C PHE A 103 5.60 -12.49 1.50
N ARG A 104 6.67 -12.45 2.30
CA ARG A 104 8.05 -12.65 1.84
C ARG A 104 8.40 -14.13 1.69
N GLY A 105 7.78 -15.01 2.48
CA GLY A 105 7.99 -16.46 2.44
C GLY A 105 7.18 -17.20 1.36
N GLY A 106 6.08 -16.62 0.86
CA GLY A 106 5.20 -17.24 -0.15
C GLY A 106 5.69 -17.12 -1.61
N GLY A 107 6.99 -16.88 -1.83
CA GLY A 107 7.62 -16.79 -3.15
C GLY A 107 8.29 -18.09 -3.61
N SER A 108 7.79 -19.23 -3.17
CA SER A 108 8.26 -20.55 -3.61
C SER A 108 7.08 -21.49 -3.55
N GLU A 109 6.40 -21.65 -4.69
CA GLU A 109 5.75 -22.87 -5.17
C GLU A 109 5.40 -22.67 -6.65
#